data_AF-A0A9X5X7E7-F1
#
_entry.id   AF-A0A9X5X7E7-F1
#
_cell.length_a   1.000
_cell.length_b   1.000
_cell.length_c   1.000
_cell.angle_alpha   90.00
_cell.angle_beta   90.00
_cell.angle_gamma   90.00
#
_symmetry.space_group_name_H-M   'P 1'
#
loop_
_entity.id
_entity.type
_entity.pdbx_description
1 polymer ?
#
loop_
_entity_poly.entity_id
_entity_poly.type
_entity_poly.pdbx_seq_one_letter_code
_entity_poly.pdbx_strand_id
1 'polypeptide(L)'
;PLYNRAVGSQIATQLRLAGYQADSGIPVVLLSYSGGAQVATGAVDELHTQLRSPLLLITLGGFHNGANDLTHAEHVHRLTSASDGIERFGTWIFPQRWRLCRGSGWNRARRAGKITVHRLDPATHLGPRSYISPTPQPPDGRSYLDRTTDTVIALIRARHSATAATDDPSP
;
A
#
# COMPACT_ATOMS: atom_id res chain seq x y z
N PRO A 1 -17.26 -7.38 4.56
CA PRO A 1 -17.92 -6.24 3.89
C PRO A 1 -18.22 -5.07 4.85
N LEU A 2 -18.97 -5.30 5.93
CA LEU A 2 -19.35 -4.23 6.87
C LEU A 2 -18.16 -3.63 7.64
N TYR A 3 -17.25 -4.45 8.14
CA TYR A 3 -16.05 -3.98 8.86
C TYR A 3 -15.16 -3.07 7.99
N ASN A 4 -14.83 -3.53 6.77
CA ASN A 4 -14.04 -2.76 5.82
C ASN A 4 -14.68 -1.41 5.50
N ARG A 5 -16.01 -1.40 5.33
CA ARG A 5 -16.78 -0.20 5.08
C ARG A 5 -16.68 0.79 6.25
N ALA A 6 -16.92 0.31 7.47
CA ALA A 6 -16.82 1.13 8.68
C ALA A 6 -15.43 1.78 8.83
N VAL A 7 -14.35 1.02 8.59
CA VAL A 7 -13.00 1.57 8.62
C VAL A 7 -12.77 2.59 7.52
N GLY A 8 -13.20 2.31 6.28
CA GLY A 8 -13.12 3.27 5.18
C GLY A 8 -13.87 4.58 5.48
N SER A 9 -15.08 4.49 6.03
CA SER A 9 -15.86 5.65 6.45
C SER A 9 -15.18 6.44 7.57
N GLN A 10 -14.56 5.76 8.54
CA GLN A 10 -13.80 6.42 9.59
C GLN A 10 -12.61 7.18 9.02
N ILE A 11 -11.82 6.58 8.13
CA ILE A 11 -10.68 7.24 7.46
C ILE A 11 -11.17 8.47 6.67
N ALA A 12 -12.23 8.33 5.86
CA ALA A 12 -12.80 9.44 5.10
C ALA A 12 -13.25 10.59 6.01
N THR A 13 -13.88 10.27 7.14
CA THR A 13 -14.34 11.25 8.12
C THR A 13 -13.17 12.01 8.73
N GLN A 14 -12.12 11.30 9.17
CA GLN A 14 -10.93 11.93 9.75
C GLN A 14 -10.18 12.80 8.74
N LEU A 15 -10.10 12.39 7.47
CA LEU A 15 -9.51 13.21 6.41
C LEU A 15 -10.30 14.52 6.21
N ARG A 16 -11.63 14.45 6.13
CA ARG A 16 -12.47 15.67 6.00
C ARG A 16 -12.34 16.58 7.21
N LEU A 17 -12.28 16.02 8.42
CA LEU A 17 -12.02 16.80 9.65
C LEU A 17 -10.66 17.48 9.63
N ALA A 18 -9.66 16.86 9.00
CA ALA A 18 -8.34 17.46 8.76
C ALA A 18 -8.32 18.46 7.58
N GLY A 19 -9.48 18.78 6.98
CA GLY A 19 -9.61 19.76 5.90
C GLY A 19 -9.51 19.19 4.49
N TYR A 20 -9.37 17.86 4.33
CA TYR A 20 -9.32 17.24 3.02
C TYR A 20 -10.65 17.42 2.27
N GLN A 21 -10.58 18.00 1.07
CA GLN A 21 -11.74 18.19 0.20
C GLN A 21 -11.90 16.99 -0.74
N ALA A 22 -13.11 16.40 -0.75
CA ALA A 22 -13.44 15.38 -1.74
C ALA A 22 -13.41 15.96 -3.15
N ASP A 23 -13.09 15.14 -4.15
CA ASP A 23 -12.99 15.56 -5.56
C ASP A 23 -11.90 16.62 -5.83
N SER A 24 -10.98 16.83 -4.88
CA SER A 24 -9.88 17.81 -5.01
C SER A 24 -8.75 17.39 -5.94
N GLY A 25 -8.77 16.14 -6.44
CA GLY A 25 -7.67 15.54 -7.18
C GLY A 25 -6.42 15.21 -6.34
N ILE A 26 -6.33 15.68 -5.09
CA ILE A 26 -5.20 15.41 -4.21
C ILE A 26 -5.19 13.92 -3.85
N PRO A 27 -4.11 13.16 -4.12
CA PRO A 27 -4.10 11.73 -3.85
C PRO A 27 -4.13 11.42 -2.35
N VAL A 28 -4.82 10.35 -1.98
CA VAL A 28 -4.80 9.78 -0.62
C VAL A 28 -3.89 8.56 -0.62
N VAL A 29 -2.87 8.60 0.24
CA VAL A 29 -1.90 7.50 0.40
C VAL A 29 -2.23 6.67 1.63
N LEU A 30 -2.56 5.40 1.45
CA LEU A 30 -2.73 4.43 2.52
C LEU A 30 -1.42 3.68 2.76
N LEU A 31 -0.62 4.16 3.72
CA LEU A 31 0.56 3.45 4.21
C LEU A 31 0.14 2.45 5.29
N SER A 32 0.49 1.17 5.10
CA SER A 32 0.09 0.10 6.02
C SER A 32 1.21 -0.90 6.26
N TYR A 33 1.18 -1.55 7.42
CA TYR A 33 2.16 -2.55 7.82
C TYR A 33 1.46 -3.83 8.28
N SER A 34 2.00 -4.99 7.88
CA SER A 34 1.48 -6.31 8.28
C SER A 34 -0.03 -6.46 8.01
N GLY A 35 -0.83 -6.83 9.01
CA GLY A 35 -2.29 -6.96 8.94
C GLY A 35 -3.03 -5.67 8.58
N GLY A 36 -2.40 -4.50 8.75
CA GLY A 36 -2.93 -3.23 8.26
C GLY A 36 -3.19 -3.24 6.76
N ALA A 37 -2.49 -4.09 5.99
CA ALA A 37 -2.76 -4.27 4.57
C ALA A 37 -4.15 -4.85 4.28
N GLN A 38 -4.67 -5.75 5.14
CA GLN A 38 -6.04 -6.26 5.00
C GLN A 38 -7.06 -5.15 5.19
N VAL A 39 -6.80 -4.24 6.12
CA VAL A 39 -7.65 -3.09 6.43
C VAL A 39 -7.58 -2.05 5.29
N ALA A 40 -6.37 -1.65 4.90
CA ALA A 40 -6.14 -0.67 3.84
C ALA A 40 -6.74 -1.12 2.50
N THR A 41 -6.52 -2.38 2.10
CA THR A 41 -7.14 -2.93 0.89
C THR A 41 -8.66 -3.02 1.00
N GLY A 42 -9.21 -3.19 2.21
CA GLY A 42 -10.65 -3.21 2.44
C GLY A 42 -11.31 -1.83 2.34
N ALA A 43 -10.60 -0.77 2.69
CA ALA A 43 -11.11 0.59 2.71
C ALA A 43 -11.20 1.25 1.33
N VAL A 44 -10.56 0.68 0.30
CA VAL A 44 -10.42 1.28 -1.05
C VAL A 44 -11.75 1.72 -1.64
N ASP A 45 -12.74 0.84 -1.67
CA ASP A 45 -14.00 1.10 -2.35
C ASP A 45 -14.83 2.20 -1.67
N GLU A 46 -14.88 2.15 -0.33
CA GLU A 46 -15.57 3.16 0.47
C GLU A 46 -14.87 4.52 0.38
N LEU A 47 -13.53 4.55 0.42
CA LEU A 47 -12.77 5.78 0.27
C LEU A 47 -12.94 6.39 -1.12
N HIS A 48 -12.92 5.58 -2.17
CA HIS A 48 -13.18 6.04 -3.53
C HIS A 48 -14.60 6.64 -3.64
N THR A 49 -15.60 5.96 -3.09
CA THR A 49 -16.99 6.42 -3.09
C THR A 49 -17.15 7.76 -2.36
N GLN A 50 -16.50 7.91 -1.20
CA GLN A 50 -16.66 9.10 -0.37
C GLN A 50 -15.79 10.29 -0.80
N LEU A 51 -14.55 10.03 -1.20
CA LEU A 51 -13.55 11.06 -1.45
C LEU A 51 -13.35 11.36 -2.93
N ARG A 52 -13.71 10.43 -3.83
CA ARG A 52 -13.52 10.54 -5.28
C ARG A 52 -12.10 10.98 -5.65
N SER A 53 -11.11 10.43 -4.96
CA SER A 53 -9.71 10.83 -5.09
C SER A 53 -8.82 9.69 -5.55
N PRO A 54 -7.64 10.00 -6.13
CA PRO A 54 -6.70 8.97 -6.51
C PRO A 54 -6.16 8.26 -5.25
N LEU A 55 -6.27 6.93 -5.20
CA LEU A 55 -5.88 6.12 -4.06
C LEU A 55 -4.59 5.36 -4.33
N LEU A 56 -3.53 5.69 -3.58
CA LEU A 56 -2.25 5.00 -3.61
C LEU A 56 -2.07 4.14 -2.35
N LEU A 57 -1.81 2.84 -2.52
CA LEU A 57 -1.56 1.96 -1.38
C LEU A 57 -0.07 1.64 -1.30
N ILE A 58 0.52 1.79 -0.12
CA ILE A 58 1.88 1.35 0.17
C ILE A 58 1.81 0.34 1.32
N THR A 59 2.20 -0.89 1.05
CA THR A 59 2.10 -2.01 2.02
C THR A 59 3.49 -2.49 2.37
N LEU A 60 3.83 -2.46 3.67
CA LEU A 60 5.06 -2.98 4.23
C LEU A 60 4.78 -4.38 4.80
N GLY A 61 5.41 -5.43 4.28
CA GLY A 61 5.20 -6.80 4.79
C GLY A 61 3.73 -7.25 4.75
N GLY A 62 2.97 -6.87 3.72
CA GLY A 62 1.50 -6.93 3.77
C GLY A 62 0.89 -8.32 4.03
N PHE A 63 0.15 -8.45 5.14
CA PHE A 63 -0.61 -9.65 5.50
C PHE A 63 -2.10 -9.43 5.25
N HIS A 64 -2.60 -10.00 4.15
CA HIS A 64 -3.99 -9.87 3.71
C HIS A 64 -4.39 -11.11 2.92
N ASN A 65 -5.69 -11.41 2.81
CA ASN A 65 -6.17 -12.58 2.07
C ASN A 65 -6.22 -12.37 0.54
N GLY A 66 -6.28 -11.12 0.07
CA GLY A 66 -6.36 -10.79 -1.35
C GLY A 66 -7.78 -10.83 -1.94
N ALA A 67 -8.80 -10.98 -1.09
CA ALA A 67 -10.21 -10.98 -1.48
C ALA A 67 -10.72 -9.58 -1.90
N ASN A 68 -10.29 -8.56 -1.14
CA ASN A 68 -10.81 -7.20 -1.26
C ASN A 68 -10.63 -6.67 -2.68
N ASP A 69 -11.61 -5.90 -3.14
CA ASP A 69 -11.54 -5.30 -4.46
C ASP A 69 -10.60 -4.10 -4.49
N LEU A 70 -9.76 -4.06 -5.52
CA LEU A 70 -8.74 -3.04 -5.75
C LEU A 70 -8.97 -2.32 -7.08
N THR A 71 -10.16 -2.48 -7.68
CA THR A 71 -10.53 -1.81 -8.94
C THR A 71 -10.36 -0.30 -8.84
N HIS A 72 -10.74 0.32 -7.72
CA HIS A 72 -10.63 1.76 -7.49
C HIS A 72 -9.30 2.22 -6.87
N ALA A 73 -8.39 1.29 -6.57
CA ALA A 73 -7.02 1.68 -6.25
C ALA A 73 -6.33 2.13 -7.54
N GLU A 74 -5.64 3.25 -7.51
CA GLU A 74 -4.82 3.68 -8.63
C GLU A 74 -3.62 2.75 -8.77
N HIS A 75 -2.87 2.59 -7.67
CA HIS A 75 -1.70 1.73 -7.63
C HIS A 75 -1.43 1.16 -6.24
N VAL A 76 -0.75 0.02 -6.20
CA VAL A 76 -0.33 -0.68 -4.98
C VAL A 76 1.16 -0.97 -5.03
N HIS A 77 1.91 -0.33 -4.14
CA HIS A 77 3.30 -0.64 -3.88
C HIS A 77 3.41 -1.66 -2.74
N ARG A 78 3.96 -2.82 -3.06
CA ARG A 78 4.23 -3.90 -2.11
C ARG A 78 5.71 -3.90 -1.75
N LEU A 79 6.05 -3.37 -0.58
CA LEU A 79 7.38 -3.38 -0.01
C LEU A 79 7.52 -4.67 0.81
N THR A 80 8.41 -5.55 0.36
CA THR A 80 8.54 -6.92 0.88
C THR A 80 10.01 -7.34 0.94
N SER A 81 10.28 -8.44 1.62
CA SER A 81 11.61 -9.00 1.79
C SER A 81 11.56 -10.53 1.73
N ALA A 82 12.60 -11.12 1.17
CA ALA A 82 12.87 -12.55 1.22
C ALA A 82 13.27 -13.02 2.62
N SER A 83 13.53 -12.13 3.58
CA SER A 83 13.69 -12.45 5.00
C SER A 83 12.39 -12.31 5.80
N ASP A 84 11.29 -11.89 5.17
CA ASP A 84 9.97 -11.86 5.79
C ASP A 84 9.29 -13.23 5.68
N GLY A 85 9.30 -13.97 6.80
CA GLY A 85 8.60 -15.25 6.91
C GLY A 85 7.09 -15.10 7.00
N ILE A 86 6.59 -14.03 7.64
CA ILE A 86 5.17 -13.84 7.93
C ILE A 86 4.39 -13.51 6.66
N GLU A 87 4.90 -12.58 5.85
CA GLU A 87 4.25 -12.23 4.59
C GLU A 87 4.27 -13.40 3.59
N ARG A 88 5.36 -14.18 3.57
CA ARG A 88 5.46 -15.39 2.74
C ARG A 88 4.48 -16.45 3.18
N PHE A 89 4.39 -16.68 4.49
CA PHE A 89 3.40 -17.57 5.07
C PHE A 89 1.97 -17.12 4.71
N GLY A 90 1.66 -15.82 4.85
CA GLY A 90 0.39 -15.24 4.41
C GLY A 90 0.10 -15.49 2.92
N THR A 91 1.10 -15.32 2.05
CA THR A 91 0.95 -15.63 0.62
C THR A 91 0.63 -17.10 0.37
N TRP A 92 1.16 -18.00 1.21
CA TRP A 92 0.92 -19.43 1.12
C TRP A 92 -0.47 -19.82 1.66
N ILE A 93 -0.87 -19.39 2.86
CA ILE A 93 -2.16 -19.81 3.45
C ILE A 93 -3.40 -19.19 2.81
N PHE A 94 -3.26 -18.13 2.00
CA PHE A 94 -4.39 -17.45 1.36
C PHE A 94 -4.47 -17.79 -0.13
N PRO A 95 -5.34 -18.75 -0.55
CA PRO A 95 -5.45 -19.17 -1.95
C PRO A 95 -5.76 -18.02 -2.90
N GLN A 96 -6.51 -17.02 -2.42
CA GLN A 96 -6.83 -15.80 -3.17
C GLN A 96 -5.60 -14.97 -3.57
N ARG A 97 -4.43 -15.16 -2.95
CA ARG A 97 -3.16 -14.56 -3.40
C ARG A 97 -2.42 -15.39 -4.44
N TRP A 98 -2.79 -16.67 -4.61
CA TRP A 98 -2.14 -17.56 -5.56
C TRP A 98 -2.51 -17.20 -6.99
N ARG A 99 -1.56 -17.38 -7.92
CA ARG A 99 -1.78 -17.03 -9.34
C ARG A 99 -2.95 -17.78 -9.99
N LEU A 100 -3.31 -18.95 -9.45
CA LEU A 100 -4.40 -19.79 -9.93
C LEU A 100 -5.79 -19.20 -9.66
N CYS A 101 -5.99 -18.51 -8.52
CA CYS A 101 -7.26 -17.88 -8.16
C CYS A 101 -7.46 -16.54 -8.89
N ARG A 102 -7.51 -16.60 -10.24
CA ARG A 102 -7.55 -15.42 -11.12
C ARG A 102 -8.68 -14.44 -10.82
N GLY A 103 -9.79 -14.91 -10.23
CA GLY A 103 -10.94 -14.08 -9.88
C GLY A 103 -10.77 -13.20 -8.65
N SER A 104 -9.73 -13.38 -7.82
CA SER A 104 -9.54 -12.56 -6.63
C SER A 104 -9.21 -11.10 -6.96
N GLY A 105 -9.60 -10.16 -6.09
CA GLY A 105 -9.31 -8.74 -6.27
C GLY A 105 -7.80 -8.48 -6.44
N TRP A 106 -6.97 -9.19 -5.67
CA TRP A 106 -5.51 -9.13 -5.82
C TRP A 106 -5.03 -9.56 -7.22
N ASN A 107 -5.51 -10.69 -7.74
CA ASN A 107 -5.05 -11.17 -9.05
C ASN A 107 -5.64 -10.34 -10.20
N ARG A 108 -6.81 -9.74 -10.05
CA ARG A 108 -7.34 -8.75 -11.00
C ARG A 108 -6.46 -7.50 -11.04
N ALA A 109 -6.14 -6.92 -9.88
CA ALA A 109 -5.25 -5.77 -9.79
C ALA A 109 -3.85 -6.07 -10.35
N ARG A 110 -3.30 -7.27 -10.09
CA ARG A 110 -2.02 -7.69 -10.66
C ARG A 110 -2.08 -7.77 -12.19
N ARG A 111 -3.16 -8.31 -12.77
CA ARG A 111 -3.34 -8.38 -14.23
C ARG A 111 -3.53 -6.98 -14.85
N ALA A 112 -4.17 -6.08 -14.12
CA ALA A 112 -4.34 -4.69 -14.52
C ALA A 112 -3.07 -3.84 -14.37
N GLY A 113 -1.92 -4.43 -14.01
CA GLY A 113 -0.65 -3.71 -13.87
C GLY A 113 -0.53 -2.83 -12.62
N LYS A 114 -1.51 -2.87 -11.70
CA LYS A 114 -1.60 -1.96 -10.54
C LYS A 114 -0.66 -2.30 -9.39
N ILE A 115 0.19 -3.32 -9.51
CA ILE A 115 0.99 -3.83 -8.40
C ILE A 115 2.47 -3.80 -8.76
N THR A 116 3.23 -2.98 -8.04
CA THR A 116 4.70 -2.97 -8.11
C THR A 116 5.28 -3.53 -6.81
N VAL A 117 6.27 -4.41 -6.94
CA VAL A 117 6.95 -5.01 -5.79
C VAL A 117 8.31 -4.34 -5.61
N HIS A 118 8.57 -3.89 -4.39
CA HIS A 118 9.83 -3.29 -3.94
C HIS A 118 10.49 -4.19 -2.92
N ARG A 119 11.77 -4.51 -3.11
CA ARG A 119 12.51 -5.43 -2.24
C ARG A 119 13.34 -4.65 -1.23
N LEU A 120 13.04 -4.83 0.05
CA LEU A 120 13.76 -4.24 1.17
C LEU A 120 14.66 -5.28 1.85
N ASP A 121 15.33 -6.11 1.05
CA ASP A 121 16.16 -7.18 1.58
C ASP A 121 17.37 -6.62 2.36
N PRO A 122 17.81 -7.30 3.45
CA PRO A 122 17.23 -8.50 4.06
C PRO A 122 16.32 -8.19 5.28
N ALA A 123 15.48 -7.14 5.24
CA ALA A 123 14.60 -6.77 6.35
C ALA A 123 13.68 -7.92 6.78
N THR A 124 13.45 -8.07 8.06
CA THR A 124 12.49 -9.05 8.60
C THR A 124 11.12 -8.40 8.78
N HIS A 125 10.11 -9.22 9.10
CA HIS A 125 8.81 -8.67 9.51
C HIS A 125 8.99 -7.92 10.82
N LEU A 126 9.34 -8.62 11.89
CA LEU A 126 9.46 -8.09 13.25
C LEU A 126 10.91 -8.15 13.76
N GLY A 127 11.13 -7.50 14.90
CA GLY A 127 12.38 -7.53 15.64
C GLY A 127 13.41 -6.47 15.19
N PRO A 128 14.68 -6.61 15.64
CA PRO A 128 15.72 -5.61 15.43
C PRO A 128 16.13 -5.37 13.97
N ARG A 129 15.68 -6.24 13.05
CA ARG A 129 15.89 -6.10 11.60
C ARG A 129 14.58 -5.85 10.84
N SER A 130 13.50 -5.51 11.55
CA SER A 130 12.20 -5.22 10.92
C SER A 130 12.29 -4.07 9.92
N TYR A 131 11.34 -3.98 8.98
CA TYR A 131 11.25 -2.86 8.03
C TYR A 131 11.27 -1.47 8.68
N ILE A 132 10.82 -1.37 9.92
CA ILE A 132 10.74 -0.12 10.69
C ILE A 132 11.77 -0.05 11.82
N SER A 133 12.76 -0.95 11.82
CA SER A 133 13.80 -0.93 12.83
C SER A 133 14.68 0.32 12.67
N PRO A 134 14.81 1.16 13.71
CA PRO A 134 15.69 2.32 13.68
C PRO A 134 17.15 1.94 13.93
N THR A 135 17.45 0.67 14.20
CA THR A 135 18.81 0.22 14.51
C THR A 135 19.69 0.24 13.25
N PRO A 136 20.79 1.02 13.25
CA PRO A 136 21.81 1.00 12.22
C PRO A 136 22.27 -0.42 11.88
N GLN A 137 22.32 -0.75 10.60
CA GLN A 137 22.83 -2.04 10.13
C GLN A 137 24.24 -1.88 9.56
N PRO A 138 25.20 -2.72 9.96
CA PRO A 138 26.46 -2.81 9.27
C PRO A 138 26.27 -3.29 7.81
N PRO A 139 27.14 -2.89 6.87
CA PRO A 139 28.26 -1.96 7.02
C PRO A 139 27.89 -0.49 6.77
N ASP A 140 26.75 -0.22 6.14
CA ASP A 140 26.33 1.11 5.66
C ASP A 140 25.89 2.05 6.81
N GLY A 141 25.69 1.53 8.02
CA GLY A 141 25.23 2.30 9.18
C GLY A 141 23.79 2.79 9.06
N ARG A 142 23.14 2.57 7.91
CA ARG A 142 21.73 2.89 7.69
C ARG A 142 20.82 1.89 8.39
N SER A 143 19.74 2.40 8.98
CA SER A 143 18.70 1.54 9.54
C SER A 143 17.73 1.07 8.46
N TYR A 144 16.93 0.03 8.76
CA TYR A 144 15.86 -0.38 7.86
C TYR A 144 14.75 0.68 7.80
N LEU A 145 14.51 1.39 8.90
CA LEU A 145 13.59 2.52 8.93
C LEU A 145 13.99 3.59 7.91
N ASP A 146 15.29 3.93 7.81
CA ASP A 146 15.76 4.93 6.85
C ASP A 146 15.52 4.46 5.41
N ARG A 147 15.88 3.20 5.10
CA ARG A 147 15.68 2.62 3.77
C ARG A 147 14.20 2.56 3.38
N THR A 148 13.34 2.16 4.32
CA THR A 148 11.89 2.13 4.13
C THR A 148 11.35 3.54 3.92
N THR A 149 11.76 4.50 4.74
CA THR A 149 11.34 5.90 4.66
C THR A 149 11.72 6.51 3.32
N ASP A 150 12.97 6.37 2.88
CA ASP A 150 13.43 6.82 1.56
C ASP A 150 12.60 6.23 0.44
N THR A 151 12.32 4.92 0.51
CA THR A 151 11.51 4.24 -0.50
C THR A 151 10.10 4.80 -0.52
N VAL A 152 9.44 4.95 0.64
CA VAL A 152 8.08 5.52 0.73
C VAL A 152 8.04 6.95 0.19
N ILE A 153 8.99 7.80 0.59
CA ILE A 153 9.08 9.19 0.12
C ILE A 153 9.30 9.23 -1.39
N ALA A 154 10.21 8.40 -1.93
CA ALA A 154 10.48 8.33 -3.36
C ALA A 154 9.22 7.94 -4.15
N LEU A 155 8.43 6.99 -3.66
CA LEU A 155 7.19 6.57 -4.32
C LEU A 155 6.12 7.66 -4.32
N ILE A 156 5.94 8.35 -3.19
CA ILE A 156 4.99 9.46 -3.08
C ILE A 156 5.41 10.61 -4.01
N ARG A 157 6.70 10.96 -4.03
CA ARG A 157 7.23 12.01 -4.92
C ARG A 157 7.11 11.66 -6.39
N ALA A 158 7.48 10.43 -6.77
CA ALA A 158 7.36 9.97 -8.16
C ALA A 158 5.91 10.06 -8.66
N ARG A 159 4.94 9.68 -7.81
CA ARG A 159 3.52 9.80 -8.11
C ARG A 159 3.08 11.27 -8.24
N HIS A 160 3.56 12.15 -7.37
CA HIS A 160 3.25 13.58 -7.44
C HIS A 160 3.79 14.21 -8.73
N SER A 161 5.06 13.94 -9.08
CA SER A 161 5.67 14.42 -10.32
C SER A 161 4.96 13.90 -11.58
N ALA A 162 4.49 12.66 -11.56
CA ALA A 162 3.71 12.10 -12.67
C ALA A 162 2.40 12.85 -12.90
N THR A 163 1.68 13.23 -11.84
CA THR A 163 0.46 14.06 -12.00
C THR A 163 0.79 15.44 -12.53
N ALA A 164 1.81 16.11 -11.97
CA ALA A 164 2.19 17.45 -12.42
C ALA A 164 2.53 17.50 -13.93
N ALA A 165 3.16 16.44 -14.45
CA ALA A 165 3.46 16.34 -15.88
C ALA A 165 2.21 16.12 -16.77
N THR A 166 1.14 15.55 -16.24
CA THR A 166 -0.15 15.40 -16.97
C THR A 166 -0.99 16.66 -16.97
N ASP A 167 -0.83 17.51 -15.95
CA ASP A 167 -1.62 18.74 -15.78
C ASP A 167 -1.02 19.94 -16.55
N ASP A 168 0.19 19.80 -17.10
CA ASP A 168 0.84 20.85 -17.91
C ASP A 168 0.34 20.77 -19.37
N PRO A 169 -0.37 21.79 -19.89
CA PRO A 169 -0.82 21.77 -21.27
C PRO A 169 0.41 21.83 -22.19
N SER A 170 0.49 20.92 -23.16
CA SER A 170 1.49 21.01 -24.23
C SER A 170 1.38 22.37 -24.93
N PRO A 171 2.51 23.00 -25.33
CA PRO A 171 2.54 24.34 -25.91
C PRO A 171 1.80 24.45 -27.25
#